data_AF-A0A3G2V203-F1
#
_entry.id   AF-A0A3G2V203-F1
#
_cell.length_a   1.000
_cell.length_b   1.000
_cell.length_c   1.000
_cell.angle_alpha   90.00
_cell.angle_beta   90.00
_cell.angle_gamma   90.00
#
_symmetry.space_group_name_H-M   'P 1'
#
loop_
_entity.id
_entity.type
_entity.pdbx_description
1 polymer ?
#
loop_
_entity_poly.entity_id
_entity_poly.type
_entity_poly.pdbx_seq_one_letter_code
_entity_poly.pdbx_strand_id
1 'polypeptide(L)' 'MNGLKLAEIRDAVATALEARGLGNRSFIEEIRAGRRDDGPFMLGAIAWATAIMRTKVDAPD' A
#
# COMPACT_ATOMS: atom_id res chain seq x y z
N MET A 1 12.54 -2.33 -2.26
CA MET A 1 11.31 -1.92 -2.97
C MET A 1 11.65 -0.63 -3.71
N ASN A 2 11.51 -0.56 -5.04
CA ASN A 2 11.81 0.67 -5.78
C ASN A 2 10.74 1.73 -5.47
N GLY A 3 11.10 3.02 -5.45
CA GLY A 3 10.18 4.11 -5.08
C GLY A 3 8.87 4.16 -5.88
N LEU A 4 8.91 3.73 -7.15
CA LEU A 4 7.71 3.59 -8.00
C LEU A 4 6.69 2.56 -7.46
N LYS A 5 7.15 1.41 -6.94
CA LYS A 5 6.26 0.36 -6.40
C LYS A 5 5.56 0.81 -5.11
N LEU A 6 6.21 1.62 -4.30
CA LEU A 6 5.61 2.12 -3.06
C LEU A 6 4.50 3.14 -3.35
N ALA A 7 4.67 3.99 -4.37
CA ALA A 7 3.63 4.91 -4.80
C ALA A 7 2.36 4.17 -5.27
N GLU A 8 2.50 3.08 -6.01
CA GLU A 8 1.36 2.23 -6.43
C GLU A 8 0.63 1.62 -5.22
N ILE A 9 1.37 1.17 -4.20
CA ILE A 9 0.77 0.63 -2.96
C ILE A 9 0.00 1.72 -2.22
N ARG A 10 0.59 2.92 -2.07
CA ARG A 10 -0.09 4.07 -1.43
C ARG A 10 -1.39 4.39 -2.15
N ASP A 11 -1.37 4.43 -3.48
CA ASP A 11 -2.54 4.76 -4.29
C ASP A 11 -3.65 3.70 -4.17
N ALA A 12 -3.28 2.42 -4.18
CA ALA A 12 -4.20 1.31 -3.98
C ALA A 12 -4.84 1.34 -2.57
N VAL A 13 -4.05 1.60 -1.53
CA VAL A 13 -4.56 1.73 -0.16
C VAL A 13 -5.49 2.93 -0.03
N ALA A 14 -5.08 4.10 -0.53
CA ALA A 14 -5.87 5.33 -0.50
C ALA A 14 -7.23 5.14 -1.21
N THR A 15 -7.21 4.57 -2.41
CA THR A 15 -8.42 4.29 -3.20
C THR A 15 -9.34 3.30 -2.48
N ALA A 16 -8.78 2.23 -1.90
CA ALA A 16 -9.58 1.23 -1.19
C ALA A 16 -10.22 1.79 0.09
N LEU A 17 -9.53 2.67 0.80
CA LEU A 17 -10.06 3.32 2.01
C LEU A 17 -11.15 4.34 1.66
N GLU A 18 -10.92 5.16 0.64
CA GLU A 18 -11.89 6.15 0.15
C GLU A 18 -13.19 5.48 -0.34
N ALA A 19 -13.08 4.41 -1.13
CA ALA A 19 -14.23 3.65 -1.62
C ALA A 19 -15.06 3.01 -0.48
N ARG A 20 -14.45 2.73 0.67
CA ARG A 20 -15.10 2.17 1.85
C ARG A 20 -15.59 3.23 2.84
N GLY A 21 -15.36 4.52 2.55
CA GLY A 21 -15.64 5.62 3.48
C GLY A 21 -14.81 5.57 4.76
N LEU A 22 -13.63 4.94 4.73
CA LEU A 22 -12.73 4.81 5.87
C LEU A 22 -11.67 5.91 5.86
N GLY A 23 -11.73 6.79 6.85
CA GLY A 23 -10.86 7.96 6.94
C GLY A 23 -11.48 9.20 6.30
N ASN A 24 -10.87 10.36 6.58
CA ASN A 24 -11.27 11.63 5.97
C ASN A 24 -10.32 12.00 4.82
N ARG A 25 -10.67 13.04 4.05
CA ARG A 25 -9.86 13.50 2.92
C ARG A 25 -8.40 13.78 3.28
N SER A 26 -8.14 14.44 4.41
CA SER A 26 -6.76 14.72 4.88
C SER A 26 -5.97 13.44 5.11
N PHE A 27 -6.60 12.44 5.71
CA PHE A 27 -5.97 11.14 5.96
C PHE A 27 -5.63 10.41 4.66
N ILE A 28 -6.53 10.44 3.66
CA ILE A 28 -6.28 9.85 2.34
C ILE A 28 -5.13 10.57 1.63
N GLU A 29 -5.08 11.90 1.69
CA GLU A 29 -4.00 12.69 1.12
C GLU A 29 -2.65 12.44 1.82
N GLU A 30 -2.64 12.24 3.14
CA GLU A 30 -1.45 11.84 3.89
C GLU A 30 -0.90 10.47 3.44
N ILE A 31 -1.76 9.50 3.13
CA ILE A 31 -1.35 8.19 2.58
C ILE A 31 -0.71 8.38 1.22
N ARG A 32 -1.34 9.11 0.29
CA ARG A 32 -0.79 9.35 -1.06
C ARG A 32 0.55 10.09 -1.00
N ALA A 33 0.70 11.02 -0.05
CA ALA A 33 1.94 11.75 0.20
C ALA A 33 3.04 10.94 0.92
N GLY A 34 2.75 9.71 1.35
CA GLY A 34 3.69 8.84 2.07
C GLY A 34 3.92 9.23 3.54
N ARG A 35 3.13 10.14 4.11
CA ARG A 35 3.23 10.54 5.52
C ARG A 35 2.71 9.46 6.49
N ARG A 36 2.12 8.39 5.95
CA ARG A 36 1.52 7.27 6.70
C ARG A 36 2.12 5.92 6.35
N ASP A 37 3.30 5.89 5.72
CA ASP A 37 3.96 4.63 5.34
C ASP A 37 4.22 3.71 6.55
N ASP A 38 4.45 4.31 7.72
CA ASP A 38 4.66 3.58 8.99
C ASP A 38 3.34 3.26 9.72
N GLY A 39 2.20 3.62 9.13
CA GLY A 39 0.87 3.41 9.69
C GLY A 39 0.34 1.99 9.44
N PRO A 40 -0.67 1.54 10.22
CA PRO A 40 -1.12 0.14 10.20
C PRO A 40 -1.63 -0.33 8.83
N PHE A 41 -2.32 0.53 8.08
CA PHE A 41 -2.79 0.19 6.73
C PHE A 41 -1.64 -0.02 5.75
N MET A 42 -0.63 0.85 5.79
CA MET A 42 0.53 0.76 4.91
C MET A 42 1.44 -0.40 5.29
N LEU A 43 1.72 -0.62 6.57
CA LEU A 43 2.50 -1.77 7.04
C LEU A 43 1.88 -3.09 6.59
N GLY A 44 0.56 -3.25 6.72
CA GLY A 44 -0.15 -4.43 6.23
C GLY A 44 -0.06 -4.61 4.73
N ALA A 45 -0.28 -3.53 3.96
CA ALA A 45 -0.20 -3.58 2.50
C ALA A 45 1.22 -3.90 1.99
N ILE A 46 2.25 -3.31 2.61
CA ILE A 46 3.66 -3.55 2.28
C ILE A 46 4.05 -5.00 2.62
N ALA A 47 3.65 -5.50 3.79
CA ALA A 47 3.91 -6.89 4.18
C ALA A 47 3.28 -7.88 3.20
N TRP A 48 2.02 -7.64 2.79
CA TRP A 48 1.32 -8.49 1.83
C TRP A 48 1.95 -8.43 0.43
N ALA A 49 2.26 -7.22 -0.07
CA ALA A 49 2.96 -7.04 -1.34
C ALA A 49 4.32 -7.75 -1.36
N THR A 50 5.05 -7.69 -0.24
CA THR A 50 6.34 -8.38 -0.07
C THR A 50 6.17 -9.91 -0.09
N ALA A 51 5.13 -10.44 0.56
CA ALA A 51 4.84 -11.87 0.58
C ALA A 51 4.50 -12.41 -0.81
N ILE A 52 3.67 -11.71 -1.59
CA ILE A 52 3.31 -12.12 -2.96
C ILE A 52 4.49 -12.05 -3.92
N MET A 53 5.36 -11.05 -3.76
CA MET A 53 6.57 -10.97 -4.58
C MET A 53 7.51 -12.14 -4.32
N ARG A 54 7.58 -12.66 -3.08
CA ARG A 54 8.36 -13.87 -2.78
C ARG A 54 7.77 -15.11 -3.45
N THR A 55 6.46 -15.32 -3.37
CA THR A 55 5.84 -16.53 -3.93
C THR A 55 5.89 -16.60 -5.46
N LYS A 56 5.96 -15.46 -6.16
CA LYS A 56 6.16 -15.43 -7.62
C LYS A 56 7.59 -15.75 -8.08
N VAL A 57 8.58 -15.69 -7.19
CA VAL A 57 9.98 -16.04 -7.50
C VAL A 57 10.24 -17.54 -7.29
N ASP A 58 9.41 -18.21 -6.49
CA ASP A 58 9.54 -19.63 -6.13
C ASP A 58 8.59 -20.57 -6.92
N ALA A 59 7.84 -20.06 -7.91
CA ALA A 59 7.03 -20.90 -8.79
C ALA A 59 7.89 -21.39 -9.96
N PRO A 60 8.11 -22.71 -10.15
CA PRO A 60 8.72 -23.22 -11.37
C PRO A 60 7.77 -23.01 -12.56
N ASP A 61 8.34 -22.58 -13.70
CA ASP A 61 7.67 -22.44 -14.99
C ASP A 61 7.00 -23.74 -15.48
#